data_AF-A0A1G4VHB6-F1
#
_entry.id   AF-A0A1G4VHB6-F1
#
_cell.length_a   1.000
_cell.length_b   1.000
_cell.length_c   1.000
_cell.angle_alpha   90.00
_cell.angle_beta   90.00
_cell.angle_gamma   90.00
#
_symmetry.space_group_name_H-M   'P 1'
#
loop_
_entity.id
_entity.type
_entity.pdbx_description
1 polymer ?
#
loop_
_entity_poly.entity_id
_entity_poly.type
_entity_poly.pdbx_seq_one_letter_code
_entity_poly.pdbx_strand_id
1 'polypeptide(L)'
;MHSIVEIASKVLKAEILASERNYTQSITLLQKAVAIEDGLNYNEPPDWFFSVRHHLGAVQIEAGHYEDAIKTYEEDLKRLPKNGWAHHGLKLAYEKLHNKAKAAEMEQLLSKSWATADLKITTSRIK
;
A
#
# COMPACT_ATOMS: atom_id res chain seq x y z
N MET A 1 20.84 -9.32 -2.84
CA MET A 1 20.65 -8.25 -3.85
C MET A 1 19.69 -8.62 -4.98
N HIS A 2 19.66 -9.86 -5.48
CA HIS A 2 18.72 -10.28 -6.54
C HIS A 2 17.24 -10.01 -6.21
N SER A 3 16.80 -10.37 -5.00
CA SER A 3 15.40 -10.19 -4.55
C SER A 3 14.92 -8.74 -4.56
N ILE A 4 15.81 -7.78 -4.25
CA ILE A 4 15.47 -6.34 -4.23
C ILE A 4 15.21 -5.82 -5.63
N VAL A 5 16.07 -6.18 -6.60
CA VAL A 5 15.87 -5.84 -8.01
C VAL A 5 14.59 -6.50 -8.54
N GLU A 6 14.27 -7.71 -8.08
CA GLU A 6 13.06 -8.41 -8.46
C GLU A 6 11.79 -7.74 -7.93
N ILE A 7 11.79 -7.27 -6.68
CA ILE A 7 10.71 -6.45 -6.10
C ILE A 7 10.53 -5.18 -6.95
N ALA A 8 11.60 -4.42 -7.17
CA ALA A 8 11.56 -3.16 -7.92
C ALA A 8 11.02 -3.36 -9.36
N SER A 9 11.47 -4.41 -10.05
CA SER A 9 11.00 -4.74 -11.39
C SER A 9 9.51 -5.08 -11.43
N LYS A 10 9.02 -5.86 -10.45
CA LYS A 10 7.60 -6.22 -10.36
C LYS A 10 6.73 -5.01 -10.02
N VAL A 11 7.16 -4.17 -9.07
CA VAL A 11 6.44 -2.94 -8.69
C VAL A 11 6.34 -2.01 -9.90
N LEU A 12 7.45 -1.71 -10.58
CA LEU A 12 7.43 -0.86 -11.77
C LEU A 12 6.49 -1.40 -12.86
N LYS A 13 6.57 -2.70 -13.16
CA LYS A 13 5.69 -3.31 -14.16
C LYS A 13 4.22 -3.26 -13.75
N ALA A 14 3.92 -3.46 -12.46
CA ALA A 14 2.57 -3.37 -11.94
C ALA A 14 2.02 -1.94 -12.01
N GLU A 15 2.84 -0.92 -11.78
CA GLU A 15 2.44 0.49 -11.93
C GLU A 15 2.08 0.83 -13.37
N ILE A 16 2.88 0.37 -14.35
CA ILE A 16 2.57 0.53 -15.77
C ILE A 16 1.22 -0.13 -16.10
N LEU A 17 1.03 -1.39 -15.68
CA LEU A 17 -0.23 -2.11 -15.91
C LEU A 17 -1.43 -1.42 -15.23
N ALA A 18 -1.26 -0.88 -14.03
CA ALA A 18 -2.32 -0.13 -13.36
C ALA A 18 -2.67 1.16 -14.12
N SER A 19 -1.67 1.86 -14.68
CA SER A 19 -1.91 3.04 -15.52
C SER A 19 -2.71 2.73 -16.79
N GLU A 20 -2.55 1.51 -17.32
CA GLU A 20 -3.30 0.96 -18.46
C GLU A 20 -4.65 0.34 -18.05
N ARG A 21 -5.04 0.46 -16.77
CA ARG A 21 -6.23 -0.17 -16.15
C ARG A 21 -6.24 -1.70 -16.21
N ASN A 22 -5.09 -2.33 -16.44
CA ASN A 22 -4.91 -3.77 -16.37
C ASN A 22 -4.69 -4.20 -14.90
N TYR A 23 -5.71 -3.98 -14.08
CA TYR A 23 -5.61 -4.13 -12.63
C TYR A 23 -5.38 -5.58 -12.20
N THR A 24 -6.00 -6.57 -12.87
CA THR A 24 -5.83 -7.98 -12.53
C THR A 24 -4.36 -8.42 -12.61
N GLN A 25 -3.66 -8.04 -13.68
CA GLN A 25 -2.25 -8.37 -13.83
C GLN A 25 -1.37 -7.55 -12.89
N SER A 26 -1.69 -6.27 -12.68
CA SER A 26 -1.00 -5.41 -11.72
C SER A 26 -1.05 -5.98 -10.29
N ILE A 27 -2.25 -6.31 -9.80
CA ILE A 27 -2.47 -6.94 -8.48
C ILE A 27 -1.68 -8.24 -8.35
N THR A 28 -1.70 -9.09 -9.39
CA THR A 28 -0.96 -10.36 -9.39
C THR A 28 0.55 -10.13 -9.22
N LEU A 29 1.11 -9.13 -9.91
CA LEU A 29 2.54 -8.81 -9.78
C LEU A 29 2.88 -8.23 -8.41
N LEU A 30 2.02 -7.37 -7.87
CA LEU A 30 2.20 -6.76 -6.55
C LEU A 30 2.10 -7.81 -5.43
N GLN A 31 1.18 -8.77 -5.52
CA GLN A 31 1.11 -9.91 -4.59
C GLN A 31 2.40 -10.75 -4.62
N LYS A 32 2.98 -10.98 -5.80
CA LYS A 32 4.28 -11.65 -5.92
C LYS A 32 5.41 -10.84 -5.32
N ALA A 33 5.41 -9.52 -5.51
CA ALA A 33 6.40 -8.63 -4.92
C ALA A 33 6.30 -8.60 -3.39
N VAL A 34 5.09 -8.56 -2.83
CA VAL A 34 4.83 -8.71 -1.38
C VAL A 34 5.37 -10.04 -0.86
N ALA A 35 5.17 -11.15 -1.57
CA ALA A 35 5.70 -12.44 -1.14
C ALA A 35 7.24 -12.48 -1.12
N ILE A 36 7.90 -11.77 -2.03
CA ILE A 36 9.37 -11.65 -2.03
C ILE A 36 9.82 -10.75 -0.87
N GLU A 37 9.14 -9.62 -0.65
CA GLU A 37 9.38 -8.70 0.46
C GLU A 37 9.24 -9.42 1.82
N ASP A 38 8.16 -10.19 2.00
CA ASP A 38 7.89 -10.96 3.22
C ASP A 38 8.93 -12.07 3.47
N GLY A 39 9.67 -12.49 2.43
CA GLY A 39 10.74 -13.48 2.51
C GLY A 39 12.14 -12.90 2.66
N LEU A 40 12.29 -11.57 2.75
CA LEU A 40 13.59 -10.95 3.00
C LEU A 40 14.07 -11.26 4.43
N ASN A 41 15.38 -11.39 4.59
CA ASN A 41 15.98 -11.46 5.93
C ASN A 41 15.78 -10.14 6.65
N TYR A 42 15.53 -10.21 7.96
CA TYR A 42 15.45 -9.02 8.79
C TYR A 42 16.81 -8.30 8.85
N ASN A 43 16.83 -7.04 8.43
CA ASN A 43 17.97 -6.13 8.50
C ASN A 43 17.51 -4.77 9.02
N GLU A 44 18.42 -4.04 9.69
CA GLU A 44 18.20 -2.66 10.12
C GLU A 44 19.28 -1.72 9.51
N PRO A 45 18.92 -0.82 8.58
CA PRO A 45 17.59 -0.62 8.01
C PRO A 45 17.16 -1.77 7.08
N PRO A 46 15.85 -1.95 6.82
CA PRO A 46 15.36 -2.93 5.85
C PRO A 46 15.95 -2.70 4.46
N ASP A 47 16.31 -3.79 3.77
CA ASP A 47 16.83 -3.73 2.39
C ASP A 47 15.80 -3.11 1.42
N TRP A 48 14.51 -3.29 1.72
CA TRP A 48 13.39 -2.67 1.03
C TRP A 48 12.56 -1.88 2.04
N PHE A 49 12.64 -0.55 1.96
CA PHE A 49 12.17 0.33 3.04
C PHE A 49 10.79 0.96 2.79
N PHE A 50 10.21 0.74 1.60
CA PHE A 50 8.84 1.16 1.29
C PHE A 50 7.96 -0.06 1.10
N SER A 51 6.92 -0.23 1.90
CA SER A 51 6.05 -1.40 1.77
C SER A 51 5.42 -1.52 0.39
N VAL A 52 5.56 -2.69 -0.24
CA VAL A 52 4.87 -2.99 -1.51
C VAL A 52 3.35 -2.97 -1.30
N ARG A 53 2.88 -3.21 -0.07
CA ARG A 53 1.45 -3.25 0.27
C ARG A 53 0.75 -1.90 0.05
N HIS A 54 1.46 -0.77 0.02
CA HIS A 54 0.84 0.52 -0.34
C HIS A 54 0.41 0.58 -1.79
N HIS A 55 1.29 0.09 -2.68
CA HIS A 55 0.99 -0.04 -4.10
C HIS A 55 -0.15 -1.03 -4.33
N LEU A 56 -0.08 -2.20 -3.68
CA LEU A 56 -1.11 -3.23 -3.79
C LEU A 56 -2.48 -2.71 -3.34
N GLY A 57 -2.56 -2.10 -2.16
CA GLY A 57 -3.81 -1.56 -1.62
C GLY A 57 -4.40 -0.44 -2.48
N ALA A 58 -3.57 0.44 -3.04
CA ALA A 58 -4.03 1.51 -3.91
C ALA A 58 -4.60 0.97 -5.23
N VAL A 59 -3.93 -0.01 -5.85
CA VAL A 59 -4.44 -0.66 -7.08
C VAL A 59 -5.72 -1.43 -6.78
N GLN A 60 -5.83 -2.10 -5.64
CA GLN A 60 -7.07 -2.77 -5.22
C GLN A 60 -8.23 -1.77 -5.09
N ILE A 61 -8.02 -0.59 -4.52
CA ILE A 61 -9.04 0.48 -4.47
C ILE A 61 -9.44 0.92 -5.89
N GLU A 62 -8.49 1.12 -6.80
CA GLU A 62 -8.78 1.51 -8.19
C GLU A 62 -9.54 0.43 -8.96
N ALA A 63 -9.29 -0.84 -8.64
CA ALA A 63 -10.01 -1.99 -9.19
C ALA A 63 -11.40 -2.20 -8.56
N GLY A 64 -11.74 -1.48 -7.49
CA GLY A 64 -12.99 -1.65 -6.74
C GLY A 64 -12.97 -2.78 -5.70
N HIS A 65 -11.80 -3.35 -5.40
CA HIS A 65 -11.62 -4.43 -4.42
C HIS A 65 -11.34 -3.84 -3.01
N TYR A 66 -12.31 -3.14 -2.43
CA TYR A 66 -12.10 -2.34 -1.22
C TYR A 66 -11.82 -3.19 0.03
N GLU A 67 -12.50 -4.33 0.20
CA GLU A 67 -12.31 -5.25 1.31
C GLU A 67 -10.92 -5.90 1.28
N ASP A 68 -10.40 -6.18 0.08
CA ASP A 68 -9.05 -6.70 -0.07
C ASP A 68 -8.00 -5.63 0.19
N ALA A 69 -8.27 -4.38 -0.22
CA ALA A 69 -7.42 -3.25 0.15
C ALA A 69 -7.32 -3.08 1.67
N ILE A 70 -8.45 -3.20 2.40
CA ILE A 70 -8.45 -3.14 3.86
C ILE A 70 -7.54 -4.21 4.45
N LYS A 71 -7.69 -5.48 4.05
CA LYS A 71 -6.82 -6.57 4.52
C LYS A 71 -5.34 -6.28 4.21
N THR A 72 -5.04 -5.79 3.01
CA THR A 72 -3.67 -5.45 2.59
C THR A 72 -3.04 -4.41 3.51
N TYR A 73 -3.75 -3.33 3.82
CA TYR A 73 -3.24 -2.25 4.67
C TYR A 73 -3.22 -2.61 6.17
N GLU A 74 -4.19 -3.40 6.64
CA GLU A 74 -4.14 -3.92 8.02
C GLU A 74 -2.90 -4.80 8.22
N GLU A 75 -2.56 -5.60 7.22
CA GLU A 75 -1.37 -6.44 7.26
C GLU A 75 -0.07 -5.63 7.15
N ASP A 76 -0.10 -4.51 6.42
CA ASP A 76 0.99 -3.53 6.43
C ASP A 76 1.21 -2.96 7.83
N LEU A 77 0.15 -2.49 8.49
CA LEU A 77 0.23 -1.85 9.79
C LEU A 77 0.64 -2.79 10.93
N LYS A 78 0.46 -4.11 10.77
CA LYS A 78 1.03 -5.11 11.69
C LYS A 78 2.55 -5.15 11.61
N ARG A 79 3.13 -4.94 10.42
CA ARG A 79 4.58 -4.97 10.16
C ARG A 79 5.23 -3.61 10.38
N LEU A 80 4.57 -2.55 9.91
CA LEU A 80 5.01 -1.17 9.96
C LEU A 80 3.96 -0.34 10.71
N PRO A 81 3.96 -0.36 12.06
CA PRO A 81 3.03 0.42 12.84
C PRO A 81 3.13 1.91 12.51
N LYS A 82 1.98 2.59 12.44
CA LYS A 82 1.86 4.03 12.16
C LYS A 82 2.30 4.45 10.76
N ASN A 83 2.25 3.54 9.78
CA ASN A 83 2.53 3.86 8.40
C ASN A 83 1.44 4.76 7.80
N GLY A 84 1.76 6.04 7.55
CA GLY A 84 0.76 7.02 7.12
C GLY A 84 0.17 6.74 5.75
N TRP A 85 0.92 6.13 4.83
CA TRP A 85 0.39 5.68 3.54
C TRP A 85 -0.69 4.60 3.70
N ALA A 86 -0.52 3.69 4.66
CA ALA A 86 -1.51 2.66 4.96
C ALA A 86 -2.73 3.22 5.70
N HIS A 87 -2.54 4.15 6.65
CA HIS A 87 -3.67 4.86 7.27
C HIS A 87 -4.49 5.63 6.24
N HIS A 88 -3.83 6.33 5.32
CA HIS A 88 -4.51 7.02 4.22
C HIS A 88 -5.27 6.04 3.31
N GLY A 89 -4.64 4.93 2.95
CA GLY A 89 -5.25 3.87 2.14
C GLY A 89 -6.49 3.24 2.79
N LEU A 90 -6.43 2.91 4.09
CA LEU A 90 -7.57 2.41 4.85
C LEU A 90 -8.70 3.43 4.89
N LYS A 91 -8.40 4.70 5.13
CA LYS A 91 -9.41 5.76 5.08
C LYS A 91 -10.16 5.73 3.75
N LEU A 92 -9.44 5.76 2.63
CA LEU A 92 -10.06 5.73 1.30
C LEU A 92 -10.92 4.48 1.08
N ALA A 93 -10.43 3.30 1.49
CA ALA A 93 -11.20 2.06 1.35
C ALA A 93 -12.49 2.08 2.19
N TYR A 94 -12.43 2.56 3.44
CA TYR A 94 -13.61 2.70 4.29
C TYR A 94 -14.60 3.76 3.77
N GLU A 95 -14.12 4.85 3.18
CA GLU A 95 -14.97 5.85 2.51
C GLU A 95 -15.72 5.24 1.32
N LYS A 96 -15.05 4.41 0.51
CA LYS A 96 -15.67 3.69 -0.61
C LYS A 96 -16.72 2.67 -0.17
N LEU A 97 -16.55 2.07 1.01
CA LEU A 97 -17.55 1.20 1.65
C LEU A 97 -18.58 1.96 2.49
N HIS A 98 -18.59 3.31 2.45
CA HIS A 98 -19.47 4.16 3.23
C HIS A 98 -19.41 3.97 4.76
N ASN A 99 -18.32 3.39 5.27
CA ASN A 99 -18.09 3.23 6.71
C ASN A 99 -17.46 4.49 7.30
N LYS A 100 -18.30 5.50 7.56
CA LYS A 100 -17.88 6.82 8.06
C LYS A 100 -17.14 6.76 9.40
N ALA A 101 -17.53 5.83 10.28
CA ALA A 101 -16.92 5.70 11.59
C ALA A 101 -15.45 5.25 11.47
N LYS A 102 -15.19 4.21 10.67
CA LYS A 102 -13.83 3.73 10.43
C LYS A 102 -12.99 4.70 9.61
N ALA A 103 -13.58 5.38 8.62
CA ALA A 103 -12.88 6.44 7.89
C ALA A 103 -12.40 7.58 8.82
N ALA A 104 -13.26 8.04 9.73
CA ALA A 104 -12.89 9.07 10.71
C ALA A 104 -11.80 8.60 11.69
N GLU A 105 -11.86 7.35 12.13
CA GLU A 105 -10.80 6.73 12.94
C GLU A 105 -9.45 6.77 12.20
N MET A 106 -9.43 6.36 10.92
CA MET A 106 -8.21 6.35 10.12
C MET A 106 -7.68 7.76 9.82
N GLU A 107 -8.55 8.76 9.65
CA GLU A 107 -8.14 10.16 9.50
C GLU A 107 -7.43 10.68 10.77
N GLN A 108 -7.93 10.33 11.96
CA GLN A 108 -7.25 10.68 13.22
C GLN A 108 -5.86 10.03 13.33
N LEU A 109 -5.73 8.76 12.94
CA LEU A 109 -4.42 8.10 12.92
C LEU A 109 -3.49 8.70 11.87
N LEU A 110 -4.01 8.99 10.68
CA LEU A 110 -3.28 9.63 9.59
C LEU A 110 -2.70 10.96 10.05
N SER A 111 -3.52 11.84 10.63
CA SER A 111 -3.08 13.17 11.11
C SER A 111 -1.92 13.10 12.10
N LYS A 112 -1.81 12.02 12.88
CA LYS A 112 -0.67 11.77 13.78
C LYS A 112 0.53 11.23 13.03
N SER A 113 0.33 10.20 12.19
CA SER A 113 1.41 9.56 11.43
C SER A 113 2.04 10.44 10.34
N TRP A 114 1.31 11.46 9.88
CA TRP A 114 1.67 12.34 8.77
C TRP A 114 1.85 13.80 9.21
N ALA A 115 1.94 14.06 10.53
CA ALA A 115 1.93 15.39 11.11
C ALA A 115 3.08 16.30 10.65
N THR A 116 4.24 15.70 10.38
CA THR A 116 5.48 16.40 10.00
C THR A 116 5.84 16.20 8.52
N ALA A 117 4.93 15.64 7.72
CA ALA A 117 5.19 15.42 6.30
C ALA A 117 4.99 16.72 5.52
N ASP A 118 5.91 17.00 4.59
CA ASP A 118 5.86 18.19 3.74
C ASP A 118 4.79 18.10 2.62
N LEU A 119 4.29 16.89 2.36
CA LEU A 119 3.39 16.59 1.24
C LEU A 119 2.03 16.10 1.76
N LYS A 120 0.96 16.62 1.19
CA LYS A 120 -0.37 16.02 1.33
C LYS A 120 -0.53 14.90 0.32
N ILE A 121 -0.88 13.72 0.80
CA ILE A 121 -1.10 12.55 -0.05
C ILE A 121 -2.59 12.41 -0.38
N THR A 122 -2.90 12.06 -1.62
CA THR A 122 -4.28 11.86 -2.12
C THR A 122 -4.58 10.40 -2.48
N THR A 123 -3.54 9.58 -2.54
CA THR A 123 -3.55 8.14 -2.78
C THR A 123 -2.31 7.56 -2.14
N SER A 124 -2.25 6.23 -1.96
CA SER A 124 -1.07 5.53 -1.43
C SER A 124 -0.01 5.22 -2.49
N ARG A 125 0.01 6.01 -3.58
CA ARG A 125 0.98 5.93 -4.69
C ARG A 125 1.27 7.34 -5.22
N ILE A 126 2.50 7.60 -5.65
CA ILE A 126 2.83 8.84 -6.36
C ILE A 126 2.46 8.65 -7.84
N LYS A 127 1.67 9.57 -8.38
CA LYS A 127 1.31 9.63 -9.80
C LYS A 127 1.90 10.89 -10.41
#